data_AF-W2VNU7-F1
#
_entry.id   AF-W2VNU7-F1
#
_cell.length_a   1.000
_cell.length_b   1.000
_cell.length_c   1.000
_cell.angle_alpha   90.00
_cell.angle_beta   90.00
_cell.angle_gamma   90.00
#
_symmetry.space_group_name_H-M   'P 1'
#
loop_
_entity.id
_entity.type
_entity.pdbx_description
1 polymer ?
#
loop_
_entity_poly.entity_id
_entity_poly.type
_entity_poly.pdbx_seq_one_letter_code
_entity_poly.pdbx_strand_id
1 'polypeptide(L)'
;MQISSLMKNKVASRGPDRKLYLRPSQLAKQAQFVAMTSKTWSGKLVQVRANYHKQKTFDGPYVVHLLLHAANEVRQGIRRVTPARIAEAADAIDTYLAERSDVRVGGIARTHWAINQARQPHNAGVSLPESATFRQML
;
A
#
# COMPACT_ATOMS: atom_id res chain seq x y z
N MET A 1 1.60 -16.90 30.23
CA MET A 1 1.32 -15.47 29.98
C MET A 1 2.65 -14.80 29.66
N GLN A 2 2.96 -14.64 28.37
CA GLN A 2 4.30 -14.27 27.89
C GLN A 2 4.32 -12.75 27.64
N ILE A 3 4.87 -11.99 28.58
CA ILE A 3 5.02 -10.53 28.43
C ILE A 3 6.40 -10.28 27.83
N SER A 4 6.45 -10.25 26.51
CA SER A 4 7.65 -9.91 25.74
C SER A 4 7.96 -8.42 25.91
N SER A 5 9.18 -8.07 26.31
CA SER A 5 9.70 -6.69 26.28
C SER A 5 9.83 -6.24 24.82
N LEU A 6 8.71 -5.77 24.27
CA LEU A 6 8.52 -5.52 22.86
C LEU A 6 8.93 -4.07 22.54
N MET A 7 10.23 -3.81 22.39
CA MET A 7 10.64 -2.63 21.63
C MET A 7 10.32 -2.90 20.15
N LYS A 8 9.10 -2.56 19.73
CA LYS A 8 8.72 -2.47 18.32
C LYS A 8 9.56 -1.36 17.66
N ASN A 9 10.79 -1.68 17.25
CA ASN A 9 11.56 -0.80 16.36
C ASN A 9 10.96 -0.91 14.96
N LYS A 10 9.88 -0.15 14.75
CA LYS A 10 9.17 -0.06 13.48
C LYS A 10 10.06 0.70 12.50
N VAL A 11 10.65 0.02 11.52
CA VAL A 11 11.38 0.67 10.44
C VAL A 11 10.38 1.03 9.34
N ALA A 12 10.22 2.33 9.12
CA ALA A 12 9.38 2.83 8.05
C ALA A 12 10.29 3.15 6.87
N SER A 13 10.05 2.53 5.72
CA SER A 13 10.46 3.13 4.45
C SER A 13 9.30 3.98 3.97
N ARG A 14 9.54 5.27 3.73
CA ARG A 14 8.63 6.09 2.91
C ARG A 14 9.30 7.38 2.47
N GLY A 15 9.81 7.35 1.26
CA GLY A 15 10.14 8.51 0.45
C GLY A 15 10.34 8.04 -1.00
N PRO A 16 10.17 8.92 -2.02
CA PRO A 16 10.51 8.62 -3.42
C PRO A 16 11.99 8.22 -3.61
N ASP A 17 12.80 8.47 -2.58
CA ASP A 17 14.25 8.27 -2.50
C ASP A 17 14.68 6.82 -2.17
N ARG A 18 13.75 5.87 -1.99
CA ARG A 18 14.04 4.46 -1.62
C ARG A 18 14.89 4.30 -0.33
N LYS A 19 14.98 5.34 0.52
CA LYS A 19 15.78 5.31 1.76
C LYS A 19 15.02 4.69 2.93
N LEU A 20 15.77 4.02 3.80
CA LEU A 20 15.28 3.43 5.06
C LEU A 20 15.45 4.41 6.20
N TYR A 21 14.46 4.47 7.10
CA TYR A 21 14.50 5.36 8.26
C TYR A 21 14.21 4.62 9.56
N LEU A 22 14.98 4.97 10.59
CA LEU A 22 14.81 4.53 11.95
C LEU A 22 13.77 5.38 12.65
N ARG A 23 12.78 4.71 13.25
CA ARG A 23 11.81 5.33 14.13
C ARG A 23 12.33 5.28 15.57
N PRO A 24 12.60 6.42 16.22
CA PRO A 24 13.24 6.42 17.53
C PRO A 24 12.36 5.88 18.66
N SER A 25 11.03 6.00 18.54
CA SER A 25 10.03 5.48 19.49
C SER A 25 8.68 5.18 18.82
N GLN A 26 7.81 4.40 19.47
CA GLN A 26 6.48 4.04 18.93
C GLN A 26 5.55 5.25 18.72
N LEU A 27 5.81 6.38 19.37
CA LEU A 27 5.02 7.61 19.26
C LEU A 27 5.73 8.70 18.44
N ALA A 28 6.94 8.45 17.92
CA ALA A 28 7.67 9.41 17.12
C ALA A 28 6.90 9.78 15.86
N LYS A 29 6.82 11.09 15.58
CA LYS A 29 6.29 11.68 14.35
C LYS A 29 7.26 11.44 13.21
N GLN A 30 6.76 11.44 11.97
CA GLN A 30 7.60 11.15 10.78
C GLN A 30 8.78 12.13 10.63
N ALA A 31 8.59 13.41 10.96
CA ALA A 31 9.67 14.41 10.93
C ALA A 31 10.83 14.09 11.89
N GLN A 32 10.62 13.20 12.87
CA GLN A 32 11.63 12.77 13.83
C GLN A 32 12.33 11.48 13.41
N PHE A 33 12.02 10.95 12.22
CA PHE A 33 12.66 9.75 11.72
C PHE A 33 14.08 10.09 11.26
N VAL A 34 15.02 9.21 11.58
CA VAL A 34 16.43 9.39 11.25
C VAL A 34 16.79 8.44 10.13
N ALA A 35 17.54 8.91 9.13
CA ALA A 35 18.02 8.03 8.06
C ALA A 35 18.80 6.84 8.64
N MET A 36 18.49 5.64 8.17
CA MET A 36 19.18 4.43 8.57
C MET A 36 20.48 4.32 7.79
N THR A 37 21.57 4.69 8.44
CA THR A 37 22.95 4.50 7.98
C THR A 37 23.61 3.46 8.88
N SER A 38 24.77 2.94 8.48
CA SER A 38 25.54 2.01 9.33
C SER A 38 25.81 2.60 10.73
N LYS A 39 26.07 3.91 10.81
CA LYS A 39 26.36 4.63 12.06
C LYS A 39 25.14 4.80 12.94
N THR A 40 24.00 5.21 12.37
CA THR A 40 22.77 5.43 13.16
C THR A 40 22.16 4.10 13.62
N TRP A 41 22.30 3.05 12.81
CA TRP A 41 21.89 1.70 13.16
C TRP A 41 22.72 1.12 14.31
N SER A 42 24.05 1.14 14.21
CA SER A 42 24.92 0.59 15.26
C SER A 42 24.74 1.33 16.59
N GLY A 43 24.65 2.65 16.56
CA GLY A 43 24.37 3.46 17.75
C GLY A 43 23.03 3.10 18.41
N LYS A 44 22.00 2.82 17.62
CA LYS A 44 20.70 2.40 18.14
C LYS A 44 20.76 1.01 18.77
N LEU A 45 21.48 0.05 18.18
CA LEU A 45 21.66 -1.28 18.75
C LEU A 45 22.38 -1.22 20.10
N VAL A 46 23.44 -0.42 20.22
CA VAL A 46 24.15 -0.21 21.49
C VAL A 46 23.21 0.34 22.55
N GLN A 47 22.40 1.35 22.21
CA GLN A 47 21.42 1.93 23.12
C GLN A 47 20.35 0.92 23.58
N VAL A 48 19.78 0.15 22.64
CA VAL A 48 18.73 -0.84 22.95
C VAL A 48 19.29 -1.97 23.80
N ARG A 49 20.53 -2.42 23.55
CA ARG A 49 21.22 -3.43 24.37
C ARG A 49 21.50 -2.93 25.78
N ALA A 50 21.99 -1.70 25.93
CA ALA A 50 22.21 -1.09 27.24
C ALA A 50 20.89 -0.96 28.03
N ASN A 51 19.79 -0.60 27.35
CA ASN A 51 18.47 -0.54 27.97
C ASN A 51 17.96 -1.92 28.41
N TYR A 52 18.22 -2.97 27.63
CA TYR A 52 17.87 -4.34 28.00
C TYR A 52 18.62 -4.78 29.26
N HIS A 53 19.92 -4.56 29.35
CA HIS A 53 20.71 -4.92 30.53
C HIS A 53 20.32 -4.16 31.81
N LYS A 54 19.64 -3.02 31.68
CA LYS A 54 19.11 -2.26 32.82
C LYS A 54 17.76 -2.79 33.34
N GLN A 55 17.10 -3.69 32.61
CA GLN A 55 15.81 -4.25 33.04
C GLN A 55 16.05 -5.30 34.13
N LYS A 56 15.50 -5.08 35.32
CA LYS A 56 15.63 -5.98 36.48
C LYS A 56 14.56 -7.08 36.55
N THR A 57 13.53 -6.99 35.72
CA THR A 57 12.31 -7.80 35.83
C THR A 57 12.09 -8.75 34.65
N PHE A 58 13.01 -8.81 33.69
CA PHE A 58 12.89 -9.63 32.49
C PHE A 58 14.19 -10.43 32.27
N ASP A 59 14.07 -11.76 32.28
CA ASP A 59 15.19 -12.72 32.11
C ASP A 59 15.10 -13.48 30.77
N GLY A 60 14.26 -13.00 29.84
CA GLY A 60 14.15 -13.59 28.51
C GLY A 60 15.26 -13.11 27.56
N PRO A 61 15.55 -13.81 26.45
CA PRO A 61 16.65 -13.47 25.55
C PRO A 61 16.51 -12.07 24.92
N TYR A 62 17.66 -11.45 24.62
CA TYR A 62 17.71 -10.20 23.86
C TYR A 62 17.40 -10.46 22.38
N VAL A 63 16.24 -9.99 21.90
CA VAL A 63 15.80 -10.14 20.51
C VAL A 63 15.44 -8.78 19.91
N VAL A 64 15.96 -8.50 18.71
CA VAL A 64 15.65 -7.30 17.94
C VAL A 64 14.81 -7.67 16.72
N HIS A 65 13.57 -7.19 16.67
CA HIS A 65 12.71 -7.35 15.48
C HIS A 65 12.83 -6.12 14.57
N LEU A 66 13.24 -6.37 13.32
CA LEU A 66 13.24 -5.37 12.26
C LEU A 66 11.93 -5.49 11.47
N LEU A 67 11.02 -4.52 11.63
CA LEU A 67 9.81 -4.45 10.81
C LEU A 67 10.04 -3.46 9.68
N LEU A 68 10.15 -3.94 8.44
CA LEU A 68 10.26 -3.08 7.26
C LEU A 68 8.88 -2.81 6.67
N HIS A 69 8.44 -1.55 6.69
CA HIS A 69 7.30 -1.13 5.89
C HIS A 69 7.80 -0.64 4.55
N ALA A 70 7.76 -1.48 3.52
CA ALA A 70 7.80 -1.02 2.13
C ALA A 70 6.53 -0.19 1.88
N ALA A 71 6.66 1.06 1.46
CA ALA A 71 5.57 1.60 0.64
C ALA A 71 5.51 0.70 -0.57
N ASN A 72 4.43 -0.06 -0.71
CA ASN A 72 4.01 -0.48 -2.02
C ASN A 72 4.09 0.78 -2.88
N GLU A 73 4.83 0.70 -3.99
CA GLU A 73 4.68 1.64 -5.09
C GLU A 73 3.20 1.95 -5.14
N VAL A 74 2.88 3.24 -5.09
CA VAL A 74 1.49 3.70 -5.13
C VAL A 74 0.89 2.97 -6.33
N ARG A 75 0.12 1.89 -6.09
CA ARG A 75 -0.79 1.34 -7.08
C ARG A 75 -1.55 2.58 -7.46
N GLN A 76 -1.26 3.14 -8.64
CA GLN A 76 -1.60 4.53 -8.99
C GLN A 76 -2.94 4.86 -8.36
N GLY A 77 -2.87 5.67 -7.28
CA GLY A 77 -3.84 5.62 -6.19
C GLY A 77 -5.24 5.62 -6.76
N ILE A 78 -6.04 4.59 -6.44
CA ILE A 78 -7.41 4.36 -6.92
C ILE A 78 -8.02 5.71 -7.29
N ARG A 79 -7.99 6.04 -8.59
CA ARG A 79 -8.26 7.41 -9.01
C ARG A 79 -9.70 7.69 -8.63
N ARG A 80 -9.96 8.84 -7.99
CA ARG A 80 -11.31 9.14 -7.49
C ARG A 80 -12.30 8.97 -8.63
N VAL A 81 -13.29 8.11 -8.39
CA VAL A 81 -14.39 7.88 -9.33
C VAL A 81 -15.35 9.03 -9.16
N THR A 82 -15.36 9.95 -10.12
CA THR A 82 -16.30 11.08 -10.18
C THR A 82 -17.37 10.79 -11.23
N PRO A 83 -18.58 11.39 -11.14
CA PRO A 83 -19.62 11.22 -12.15
C PRO A 83 -19.15 11.50 -13.58
N ALA A 84 -18.39 12.58 -13.78
CA ALA A 84 -17.82 12.93 -15.08
C ALA A 84 -16.93 11.81 -15.66
N ARG A 85 -16.13 11.15 -14.82
CA ARG A 85 -15.23 10.08 -15.27
C ARG A 85 -15.95 8.76 -15.52
N ILE A 86 -17.06 8.51 -14.82
CA ILE A 86 -17.93 7.39 -15.16
C ILE A 86 -18.58 7.64 -16.51
N ALA A 87 -19.01 8.87 -16.81
CA ALA A 87 -19.57 9.24 -18.11
C ALA A 87 -18.54 9.07 -19.23
N GLU A 88 -17.33 9.63 -19.09
CA GLU A 88 -16.23 9.43 -20.05
C GLU A 88 -15.92 7.94 -20.28
N ALA A 89 -15.90 7.15 -19.20
CA ALA A 89 -15.67 5.72 -19.28
C ALA A 89 -16.81 4.97 -19.98
N ALA A 90 -18.06 5.40 -19.75
CA ALA A 90 -19.22 4.85 -20.44
C ALA A 90 -19.13 5.15 -21.94
N ASP A 91 -18.87 6.40 -22.33
CA ASP A 91 -18.72 6.78 -23.75
C ASP A 91 -17.63 5.96 -24.45
N ALA A 92 -16.48 5.77 -23.79
CA ALA A 92 -15.39 4.95 -24.34
C ALA A 92 -15.75 3.46 -24.46
N ILE A 93 -16.54 2.92 -23.53
CA ILE A 93 -17.09 1.57 -23.60
C ILE A 93 -18.10 1.46 -24.74
N ASP A 94 -18.92 2.48 -24.95
CA ASP A 94 -19.92 2.53 -26.01
C ASP A 94 -19.26 2.50 -27.39
N THR A 95 -18.18 3.28 -27.59
CA THR A 95 -17.35 3.22 -28.79
C THR A 95 -16.74 1.82 -28.97
N TYR A 96 -16.15 1.25 -27.92
CA TYR A 96 -15.55 -0.09 -27.98
C TYR A 96 -16.57 -1.18 -28.36
N LEU A 97 -17.80 -1.10 -27.87
CA LEU A 97 -18.87 -2.05 -28.20
C LEU A 97 -19.45 -1.83 -29.60
N ALA A 98 -19.48 -0.59 -30.09
CA ALA A 98 -19.89 -0.30 -31.46
C ALA A 98 -18.95 -0.95 -32.50
N GLU A 99 -17.66 -1.04 -32.17
CA GLU A 99 -16.64 -1.71 -33.00
C GLU A 99 -16.65 -3.24 -32.87
N ARG A 100 -17.35 -3.81 -31.87
CA ARG A 100 -17.40 -5.25 -31.58
C ARG A 100 -18.81 -5.81 -31.60
N SER A 101 -19.24 -6.30 -32.77
CA SER A 101 -20.55 -6.93 -32.94
C SER A 101 -20.69 -8.29 -32.23
N ASP A 102 -19.59 -8.90 -31.81
CA ASP A 102 -19.53 -10.19 -31.11
C ASP A 102 -19.84 -10.09 -29.61
N VAL A 103 -19.78 -8.89 -29.02
CA VAL A 103 -19.91 -8.68 -27.57
C VAL A 103 -21.22 -7.97 -27.25
N ARG A 104 -22.09 -8.62 -26.46
CA ARG A 104 -23.29 -8.02 -25.88
C ARG A 104 -23.17 -7.97 -24.36
N VAL A 105 -23.40 -6.81 -23.78
CA VAL A 105 -23.27 -6.56 -22.34
C VAL A 105 -24.54 -5.90 -21.83
N GLY A 106 -25.16 -6.48 -20.79
CA GLY A 106 -26.35 -5.90 -20.14
C GLY A 106 -26.06 -4.61 -19.36
N GLY A 107 -27.10 -3.84 -19.03
CA GLY A 107 -26.95 -2.53 -18.38
C GLY A 107 -26.24 -2.55 -17.01
N ILE A 108 -26.43 -3.62 -16.23
CA ILE A 108 -25.76 -3.81 -14.92
C ILE A 108 -24.27 -4.03 -15.13
N ALA A 109 -23.90 -4.93 -16.05
CA ALA A 109 -22.51 -5.19 -16.40
C ALA A 109 -21.84 -3.93 -16.97
N ARG A 110 -22.53 -3.16 -17.82
CA ARG A 110 -22.02 -1.90 -18.38
C ARG A 110 -21.72 -0.86 -17.29
N THR A 111 -22.61 -0.72 -16.31
CA THR A 111 -22.42 0.20 -15.16
C THR A 111 -21.23 -0.22 -14.31
N HIS A 112 -21.14 -1.52 -13.98
CA HIS A 112 -20.01 -2.07 -13.23
C HIS A 112 -18.68 -1.88 -13.98
N TRP A 113 -18.68 -2.06 -15.30
CA TRP A 113 -17.53 -1.84 -16.15
C TRP A 113 -17.11 -0.37 -16.17
N ALA A 114 -18.04 0.57 -16.40
CA ALA A 114 -17.73 2.00 -16.40
C ALA A 114 -17.13 2.48 -15.07
N ILE A 115 -17.66 2.00 -13.93
CA ILE A 115 -17.10 2.29 -12.60
C ILE A 115 -15.67 1.76 -12.45
N ASN A 116 -15.40 0.55 -12.93
CA ASN A 116 -14.06 -0.04 -12.87
C ASN A 116 -13.09 0.63 -13.85
N GLN A 117 -13.55 1.00 -15.04
CA GLN A 117 -12.76 1.72 -16.03
C GLN A 117 -12.42 3.14 -15.56
N ALA A 118 -13.35 3.83 -14.90
CA ALA A 118 -13.10 5.15 -14.30
C ALA A 118 -12.00 5.13 -13.21
N ARG A 119 -11.72 3.98 -12.60
CA ARG A 119 -10.61 3.80 -11.64
C ARG A 119 -9.26 3.68 -12.34
N GLN A 120 -9.24 3.35 -13.63
CA GLN A 120 -8.02 3.17 -14.39
C GLN A 120 -7.31 4.51 -14.68
N PRO A 121 -6.00 4.46 -14.98
CA PRO A 121 -5.25 5.61 -15.47
C PRO A 121 -5.87 6.18 -16.76
N HIS A 122 -5.66 7.47 -17.05
CA HIS A 122 -6.28 8.13 -18.21
C HIS A 122 -5.97 7.45 -19.56
N ASN A 123 -4.79 6.83 -19.66
CA ASN A 123 -4.31 6.20 -20.89
C ASN A 123 -4.56 4.69 -20.91
N ALA A 124 -5.34 4.16 -19.97
CA ALA A 124 -5.69 2.75 -19.97
C ALA A 124 -6.73 2.49 -21.06
N GLY A 125 -6.36 1.67 -22.04
CA GLY A 125 -7.29 1.24 -23.10
C GLY A 125 -8.53 0.55 -22.52
N VAL A 126 -9.64 0.68 -23.23
CA VAL A 126 -10.86 -0.07 -22.92
C VAL A 126 -10.68 -1.50 -23.39
N SER A 127 -10.92 -2.46 -22.50
CA SER A 127 -10.91 -3.89 -22.81
C SER A 127 -12.01 -4.58 -22.02
N LEU A 128 -12.52 -5.69 -22.56
CA LEU A 128 -13.56 -6.47 -21.90
C LEU A 128 -13.04 -7.02 -20.55
N PRO A 129 -13.73 -6.76 -19.43
CA PRO A 129 -13.26 -7.21 -18.12
C PRO A 129 -13.26 -8.74 -18.01
N GLU A 130 -12.17 -9.30 -17.50
CA GLU A 130 -12.03 -10.75 -17.28
C GLU A 130 -12.40 -11.20 -15.86
N SER A 131 -12.79 -10.27 -14.98
CA SER A 131 -13.06 -10.58 -13.58
C SER A 131 -14.26 -11.52 -13.44
N ALA A 132 -14.14 -12.47 -12.48
CA ALA A 132 -15.21 -13.43 -12.20
C ALA A 132 -16.56 -12.75 -11.92
N THR A 133 -16.53 -11.63 -11.18
CA THR A 133 -17.72 -10.82 -10.89
C THR A 133 -18.35 -10.22 -12.15
N PHE A 134 -17.57 -9.75 -13.11
CA PHE A 134 -18.12 -9.23 -14.36
C PHE A 134 -18.72 -10.35 -15.23
N ARG A 135 -18.06 -11.52 -15.29
CA ARG A 135 -18.58 -12.69 -16.03
C ARG A 135 -19.91 -13.21 -15.49
N GLN A 136 -20.18 -13.06 -14.19
CA GLN A 136 -21.48 -13.40 -13.60
C GLN A 136 -22.62 -12.43 -14.01
N MET A 137 -22.27 -11.27 -14.59
CA MET A 137 -23.23 -10.23 -14.99
C MET A 137 -23.46 -10.18 -16.52
N LEU A 138 -22.69 -10.95 -17.29
CA LEU A 138 -22.91 -11.15 -18.74
C LEU A 138 -24.13 -12.03 -18.95
#